data_AF-A0A2W4JN70-F1
#
_entry.id   AF-A0A2W4JN70-F1
#
_cell.length_a   1.000
_cell.length_b   1.000
_cell.length_c   1.000
_cell.angle_alpha   90.00
_cell.angle_beta   90.00
_cell.angle_gamma   90.00
#
_symmetry.space_group_name_H-M   'P 1'
#
loop_
_entity.id
_entity.type
_entity.pdbx_description
1 polymer ?
#
loop_
_entity_poly.entity_id
_entity_poly.type
_entity_poly.pdbx_seq_one_letter_code
_entity_poly.pdbx_strand_id
1 'polypeptide(L)'
;MSLRARLILIVVGLSVLGIGLAVGATFGAVQDFDGDVAELDPAAYEELTSRVAAVAIVSGVGAVVAMGLLSAIALRRGLRPLERIAETAGRIGAGELSHRMPQEAPGTEVGVVSDALNRMLAELEKAFAERTAAEQRLRRFVADASHELRTPVATIGGYAELYRRGGAEHPEDLAKILARIESEAWRMGVLVDELLLLARLDEGRPLERAPVDLAEVAADAVAAAQARDDRRTWSLHA
;
A
#
# COMPACT_ATOMS: atom_id res chain seq x y z
N MET A 1 10.61 -27.60 -5.74
CA MET A 1 9.43 -28.49 -5.76
C MET A 1 8.31 -27.79 -5.01
N SER A 2 7.18 -27.51 -5.67
CA SER A 2 6.08 -26.74 -5.07
C SER A 2 5.51 -27.45 -3.84
N LEU A 3 4.93 -26.67 -2.92
CA LEU A 3 4.29 -27.20 -1.71
C LEU A 3 3.22 -28.25 -2.07
N ARG A 4 2.50 -28.01 -3.17
CA ARG A 4 1.54 -28.94 -3.79
C ARG A 4 2.18 -30.26 -4.18
N ALA A 5 3.34 -30.24 -4.85
CA ALA A 5 4.03 -31.45 -5.27
C ALA A 5 4.50 -32.29 -4.07
N ARG A 6 5.00 -31.67 -3.00
CA ARG A 6 5.34 -32.39 -1.75
C ARG A 6 4.11 -33.00 -1.08
N LEU A 7 3.01 -32.23 -1.03
CA LEU A 7 1.77 -32.68 -0.42
C LEU A 7 1.17 -33.87 -1.16
N ILE A 8 1.11 -33.78 -2.50
CA ILE A 8 0.62 -34.84 -3.38
C ILE A 8 1.50 -36.08 -3.22
N LEU A 9 2.83 -35.93 -3.21
CA LEU A 9 3.75 -37.07 -3.08
C LEU A 9 3.57 -37.80 -1.73
N ILE A 10 3.35 -37.05 -0.64
CA ILE A 10 3.09 -37.62 0.69
C ILE A 10 1.74 -38.35 0.72
N VAL A 11 0.67 -37.71 0.21
CA VAL A 11 -0.68 -38.30 0.20
C VAL A 11 -0.73 -39.54 -0.70
N VAL A 12 -0.17 -39.47 -1.91
CA VAL A 12 -0.08 -40.59 -2.85
C VAL A 12 0.79 -41.71 -2.27
N GLY A 13 1.96 -41.38 -1.70
CA GLY A 13 2.85 -42.37 -1.10
C GLY A 13 2.20 -43.13 0.05
N LEU A 14 1.49 -42.44 0.94
CA LEU A 14 0.79 -43.07 2.06
C LEU A 14 -0.45 -43.86 1.62
N SER A 15 -1.13 -43.42 0.57
CA SER A 15 -2.27 -44.13 -0.01
C SER A 15 -1.83 -45.44 -0.68
N VAL A 16 -0.72 -45.40 -1.45
CA VAL A 16 -0.13 -46.60 -2.07
C VAL A 16 0.38 -47.57 -1.01
N LEU A 17 1.00 -47.08 0.07
CA LEU A 17 1.45 -47.91 1.19
C LEU A 17 0.25 -48.59 1.90
N GLY A 18 -0.83 -47.86 2.15
CA GLY A 18 -2.03 -48.39 2.79
C GLY A 18 -2.72 -49.46 1.94
N ILE A 19 -2.86 -49.23 0.63
CA ILE A 19 -3.40 -50.21 -0.32
C ILE A 19 -2.50 -51.45 -0.36
N GLY A 20 -1.17 -51.27 -0.43
CA GLY A 20 -0.21 -52.37 -0.45
C GLY A 20 -0.27 -53.26 0.81
N LEU A 21 -0.43 -52.66 1.99
CA LEU A 21 -0.58 -53.41 3.25
C LEU A 21 -1.90 -54.18 3.32
N ALA A 22 -3.01 -53.60 2.86
CA ALA A 22 -4.31 -54.28 2.83
C ALA A 22 -4.33 -55.45 1.84
N VAL A 23 -3.78 -55.25 0.63
CA VAL A 23 -3.65 -56.29 -0.40
C VAL A 23 -2.67 -57.38 0.06
N GLY A 24 -1.55 -57.02 0.69
CA GLY A 24 -0.58 -57.99 1.21
C GLY A 24 -1.16 -58.87 2.32
N ALA A 25 -1.92 -58.28 3.26
CA ALA A 25 -2.58 -59.02 4.33
C ALA A 25 -3.65 -59.99 3.80
N THR A 26 -4.44 -59.58 2.81
CA THR A 26 -5.45 -60.43 2.17
C THR A 26 -4.82 -61.53 1.33
N PHE A 27 -3.78 -61.22 0.56
CA PHE A 27 -3.05 -62.20 -0.25
C PHE A 27 -2.32 -63.24 0.62
N GLY A 28 -1.70 -62.81 1.72
CA GLY A 28 -1.07 -63.71 2.70
C GLY A 28 -2.07 -64.66 3.35
N ALA A 29 -3.25 -64.16 3.75
CA ALA A 29 -4.33 -64.99 4.30
C ALA A 29 -4.88 -66.01 3.31
N VAL A 30 -4.81 -65.73 2.00
CA VAL A 30 -5.19 -66.66 0.93
C VAL A 30 -4.09 -67.68 0.64
N GLN A 31 -2.81 -67.31 0.73
CA GLN A 31 -1.68 -68.24 0.50
C GLN A 31 -1.40 -69.18 1.67
N ASP A 32 -1.68 -68.76 2.90
CA ASP A 32 -1.55 -69.62 4.10
C ASP A 32 -2.64 -70.71 4.17
N PHE A 33 -3.59 -70.68 3.22
CA PHE A 33 -4.66 -71.65 3.08
C PHE A 33 -4.20 -72.85 2.22
N ASP A 34 -3.64 -73.88 2.86
CA ASP A 34 -3.07 -75.09 2.24
C ASP A 34 -4.11 -76.20 1.93
N GLY A 35 -5.41 -75.92 2.06
CA GLY A 35 -6.49 -76.91 1.92
C GLY A 35 -7.24 -76.85 0.58
N ASP A 36 -7.56 -78.02 0.01
CA ASP A 36 -8.41 -78.12 -1.18
C ASP A 36 -9.83 -77.63 -0.84
N VAL A 37 -10.17 -76.42 -1.30
CA VAL A 37 -11.45 -75.72 -1.02
C VAL A 37 -12.68 -76.54 -1.43
N ALA A 38 -12.50 -77.55 -2.29
CA ALA A 38 -13.54 -78.45 -2.76
C ALA A 38 -14.02 -79.47 -1.70
N GLU A 39 -13.29 -79.66 -0.59
CA GLU A 39 -13.56 -80.70 0.42
C GLU A 39 -14.03 -80.15 1.79
N LEU A 40 -14.28 -78.84 1.88
CA LEU A 40 -14.70 -78.17 3.13
C LEU A 40 -16.18 -78.39 3.46
N ASP A 41 -16.47 -78.66 4.73
CA ASP A 41 -17.82 -78.62 5.30
C ASP A 41 -18.43 -77.21 5.10
N PRO A 42 -19.71 -77.06 4.69
CA PRO A 42 -20.32 -75.75 4.43
C PRO A 42 -20.18 -74.74 5.58
N ALA A 43 -20.14 -75.21 6.83
CA ALA A 43 -19.94 -74.35 8.00
C ALA A 43 -18.52 -73.73 8.06
N ALA A 44 -17.49 -74.49 7.67
CA ALA A 44 -16.11 -74.00 7.62
C ALA A 44 -15.92 -72.95 6.51
N TYR A 45 -16.65 -73.08 5.40
CA TYR A 45 -16.65 -72.11 4.30
C TYR A 45 -17.33 -70.78 4.69
N GLU A 46 -18.48 -70.82 5.39
CA GLU A 46 -19.13 -69.61 5.93
C GLU A 46 -18.27 -68.88 6.96
N GLU A 47 -17.54 -69.60 7.81
CA GLU A 47 -16.62 -68.98 8.77
C GLU A 47 -15.43 -68.29 8.08
N LEU A 48 -14.83 -68.93 7.08
CA LEU A 48 -13.72 -68.36 6.32
C LEU A 48 -14.14 -67.08 5.57
N THR A 49 -15.26 -67.13 4.86
CA THR A 49 -15.77 -65.98 4.09
C THR A 49 -16.12 -64.79 4.99
N SER A 50 -16.74 -65.03 6.16
CA SER A 50 -17.04 -63.97 7.12
C SER A 50 -15.79 -63.33 7.73
N ARG A 51 -14.75 -64.12 8.05
CA ARG A 51 -13.47 -63.61 8.56
C ARG A 51 -12.74 -62.77 7.51
N VAL A 52 -12.66 -63.25 6.27
CA VAL A 52 -12.05 -62.49 5.15
C VAL A 52 -12.82 -61.19 4.91
N ALA A 53 -14.16 -61.23 4.91
CA ALA A 53 -14.99 -60.04 4.77
C ALA A 53 -14.77 -59.03 5.92
N ALA A 54 -14.69 -59.50 7.17
CA ALA A 54 -14.42 -58.64 8.32
C ALA A 54 -13.05 -57.96 8.22
N VAL A 55 -12.00 -58.69 7.86
CA VAL A 55 -10.64 -58.14 7.66
C VAL A 55 -10.63 -57.13 6.52
N ALA A 56 -11.31 -57.42 5.40
CA ALA A 56 -11.42 -56.51 4.27
C ALA A 56 -12.15 -55.21 4.64
N ILE A 57 -13.24 -55.30 5.40
CA ILE A 57 -14.00 -54.12 5.86
C ILE A 57 -13.16 -53.29 6.84
N VAL A 58 -12.53 -53.91 7.84
CA VAL A 58 -11.73 -53.21 8.86
C VAL A 58 -10.52 -52.52 8.22
N SER A 59 -9.81 -53.20 7.33
CA SER A 59 -8.68 -52.61 6.61
C SER A 59 -9.11 -51.50 5.65
N GLY A 60 -10.25 -51.66 4.96
CA GLY A 60 -10.84 -50.63 4.11
C GLY A 60 -11.22 -49.37 4.88
N VAL A 61 -11.94 -49.52 6.01
CA VAL A 61 -12.29 -48.40 6.90
C VAL A 61 -11.02 -47.73 7.45
N GLY A 62 -10.04 -48.52 7.89
CA GLY A 62 -8.76 -48.02 8.37
C GLY A 62 -8.02 -47.17 7.33
N ALA A 63 -7.99 -47.63 6.07
CA ALA A 63 -7.38 -46.90 4.96
C ALA A 63 -8.08 -45.57 4.68
N VAL A 64 -9.42 -45.54 4.69
CA VAL A 64 -10.21 -44.31 4.49
C VAL A 64 -9.94 -43.30 5.63
N VAL A 65 -9.94 -43.76 6.88
CA VAL A 65 -9.66 -42.90 8.05
C VAL A 65 -8.24 -42.34 7.99
N ALA A 66 -7.25 -43.18 7.67
CA ALA A 66 -5.86 -42.75 7.54
C ALA A 66 -5.71 -41.70 6.43
N MET A 67 -6.34 -41.91 5.26
CA MET A 67 -6.33 -40.96 4.16
C MET A 67 -6.98 -39.62 4.55
N GLY A 68 -8.10 -39.65 5.29
CA GLY A 68 -8.77 -38.45 5.80
C GLY A 68 -7.90 -37.67 6.77
N LEU A 69 -7.26 -38.34 7.72
CA LEU A 69 -6.34 -37.71 8.69
C LEU A 69 -5.12 -37.09 8.01
N LEU A 70 -4.50 -37.82 7.08
CA LEU A 70 -3.34 -37.34 6.33
C LEU A 70 -3.70 -36.14 5.46
N SER A 71 -4.84 -36.20 4.78
CA SER A 71 -5.37 -35.08 3.98
C SER A 71 -5.63 -33.85 4.85
N ALA A 72 -6.26 -34.01 6.01
CA ALA A 72 -6.52 -32.91 6.93
C ALA A 72 -5.22 -32.27 7.46
N ILE A 73 -4.24 -33.07 7.85
CA ILE A 73 -2.93 -32.61 8.32
C ILE A 73 -2.19 -31.86 7.19
N ALA A 74 -2.20 -32.44 6.00
CA ALA A 74 -1.60 -31.88 4.80
C ALA A 74 -2.20 -30.52 4.45
N LEU A 75 -3.54 -30.41 4.44
CA LEU A 75 -4.25 -29.17 4.14
C LEU A 75 -3.95 -28.07 5.17
N ARG A 76 -4.02 -28.41 6.46
CA ARG A 76 -3.70 -27.48 7.56
C ARG A 76 -2.27 -26.95 7.46
N ARG A 77 -1.30 -27.82 7.15
CA ARG A 77 0.09 -27.38 6.97
C ARG A 77 0.31 -26.59 5.69
N GLY A 78 -0.41 -26.94 4.62
CA GLY A 78 -0.31 -26.28 3.32
C GLY A 78 -0.89 -24.86 3.30
N LEU A 79 -1.96 -24.61 4.05
CA LEU A 79 -2.68 -23.32 4.08
C LEU A 79 -2.17 -22.35 5.14
N ARG A 80 -1.46 -22.83 6.16
CA ARG A 80 -0.90 -21.97 7.23
C ARG A 80 -0.11 -20.75 6.74
N PRO A 81 0.69 -20.81 5.66
CA PRO A 81 1.33 -19.62 5.10
C PRO A 81 0.34 -18.54 4.61
N LEU A 82 -0.80 -18.95 4.04
CA LEU A 82 -1.83 -18.01 3.58
C LEU A 82 -2.56 -17.33 4.74
N GLU A 83 -2.78 -18.06 5.85
CA GLU A 83 -3.33 -17.48 7.08
C GLU A 83 -2.41 -16.37 7.62
N ARG A 84 -1.10 -16.59 7.65
CA ARG A 84 -0.13 -15.57 8.09
C ARG A 84 -0.12 -14.33 7.19
N ILE A 85 -0.26 -14.52 5.87
CA ILE A 85 -0.39 -13.41 4.92
C ILE A 85 -1.69 -12.64 5.19
N ALA A 86 -2.81 -13.33 5.40
CA ALA A 86 -4.10 -12.70 5.69
C ALA A 86 -4.08 -11.91 7.01
N GLU A 87 -3.48 -12.47 8.06
CA GLU A 87 -3.29 -11.77 9.35
C GLU A 87 -2.45 -10.49 9.17
N THR A 88 -1.34 -10.59 8.43
CA THR A 88 -0.45 -9.44 8.17
C THR A 88 -1.16 -8.37 7.33
N ALA A 89 -1.90 -8.79 6.30
CA ALA A 89 -2.72 -7.89 5.49
C ALA A 89 -3.79 -7.18 6.33
N GLY A 90 -4.41 -7.88 7.29
CA GLY A 90 -5.36 -7.28 8.23
C GLY A 90 -4.73 -6.19 9.09
N ARG A 91 -3.52 -6.41 9.61
CA ARG A 91 -2.77 -5.40 10.39
C ARG A 91 -2.38 -4.18 9.56
N ILE A 92 -1.93 -4.39 8.32
CA ILE A 92 -1.62 -3.31 7.39
C ILE A 92 -2.89 -2.51 7.06
N GLY A 93 -4.02 -3.20 6.83
CA GLY A 93 -5.33 -2.58 6.62
C GLY A 93 -5.82 -1.76 7.83
N ALA A 94 -5.36 -2.08 9.04
CA ALA A 94 -5.62 -1.31 10.25
C ALA A 94 -4.69 -0.09 10.43
N GLY A 95 -3.73 0.14 9.51
CA GLY A 95 -2.86 1.31 9.49
C GLY A 95 -1.39 1.03 9.86
N GLU A 96 -1.02 -0.22 10.16
CA GLU A 96 0.36 -0.60 10.48
C GLU A 96 1.19 -0.85 9.21
N LEU A 97 1.42 0.19 8.42
CA LEU A 97 2.07 0.09 7.11
C LEU A 97 3.53 -0.42 7.15
N SER A 98 4.21 -0.27 8.29
CA SER A 98 5.60 -0.71 8.50
C SER A 98 5.75 -2.25 8.58
N HIS A 99 4.65 -2.98 8.72
CA HIS A 99 4.68 -4.44 8.66
C HIS A 99 5.00 -4.95 7.25
N ARG A 100 5.59 -6.15 7.18
CA ARG A 100 5.95 -6.83 5.93
C ARG A 100 5.38 -8.22 5.90
N MET A 101 5.05 -8.68 4.69
CA MET A 101 4.63 -10.05 4.48
C MET A 101 5.76 -11.00 4.89
N PRO A 102 5.42 -12.14 5.54
CA PRO A 102 6.41 -13.09 6.01
C PRO A 102 7.26 -13.61 4.86
N GLN A 103 8.56 -13.78 5.10
CA GLN A 103 9.47 -14.39 4.14
C GLN A 103 9.14 -15.88 4.03
N GLU A 104 8.59 -16.27 2.87
CA GLU A 104 8.31 -17.66 2.54
C GLU A 104 9.45 -18.21 1.66
N ALA A 105 9.52 -19.54 1.53
CA ALA A 105 10.61 -20.18 0.80
C ALA A 105 10.71 -19.66 -0.66
N PRO A 106 11.92 -19.25 -1.11
CA PRO A 106 12.12 -18.78 -2.47
C PRO A 106 11.72 -19.83 -3.52
N GLY A 107 11.12 -19.38 -4.63
CA GLY A 107 10.68 -20.27 -5.71
C GLY A 107 9.44 -21.10 -5.41
N THR A 108 8.72 -20.78 -4.33
CA THR A 108 7.35 -21.27 -4.08
C THR A 108 6.32 -20.25 -4.55
N GLU A 109 5.12 -20.72 -4.89
CA GLU A 109 4.02 -19.86 -5.33
C GLU A 109 3.66 -18.82 -4.26
N VAL A 110 3.68 -19.22 -2.98
CA VAL A 110 3.42 -18.32 -1.85
C VAL A 110 4.54 -17.30 -1.68
N GLY A 111 5.81 -17.70 -1.87
CA GLY A 111 6.96 -16.78 -1.87
C GLY A 111 6.84 -15.69 -2.92
N VAL A 112 6.48 -16.05 -4.16
CA VAL A 112 6.26 -15.09 -5.25
C VAL A 112 5.18 -14.07 -4.89
N VAL A 113 4.07 -14.51 -4.28
CA VAL A 113 3.00 -13.62 -3.82
C VAL A 113 3.47 -12.71 -2.68
N SER A 114 4.19 -13.26 -1.70
CA SER A 114 4.74 -12.47 -0.58
C SER A 114 5.70 -11.38 -1.07
N ASP A 115 6.57 -11.71 -2.03
CA ASP A 115 7.49 -10.74 -2.64
C ASP A 115 6.76 -9.65 -3.42
N ALA A 116 5.75 -10.02 -4.21
CA ALA A 116 4.94 -9.06 -4.97
C ALA A 116 4.18 -8.10 -4.03
N LEU A 117 3.59 -8.62 -2.96
CA LEU A 117 2.92 -7.81 -1.94
C LEU A 117 3.90 -6.88 -1.22
N ASN A 118 5.10 -7.35 -0.87
CA ASN A 118 6.11 -6.50 -0.24
C ASN A 118 6.57 -5.35 -1.15
N ARG A 119 6.67 -5.56 -2.47
CA ARG A 119 6.96 -4.48 -3.44
C ARG A 119 5.82 -3.46 -3.47
N MET A 120 4.57 -3.93 -3.55
CA MET A 120 3.40 -3.05 -3.49
C MET A 120 3.35 -2.24 -2.19
N LEU A 121 3.69 -2.85 -1.05
CA LEU A 121 3.75 -2.15 0.24
C LEU A 121 4.85 -1.09 0.27
N ALA A 122 6.02 -1.36 -0.30
CA ALA A 122 7.09 -0.38 -0.39
C ALA A 122 6.69 0.83 -1.27
N GLU A 123 6.00 0.60 -2.38
CA GLU A 123 5.45 1.66 -3.22
C GLU A 123 4.38 2.47 -2.47
N LEU A 124 3.49 1.80 -1.74
CA LEU A 124 2.43 2.43 -0.96
C LEU A 124 3.03 3.29 0.16
N GLU A 125 3.98 2.78 0.94
CA GLU A 125 4.69 3.57 1.97
C GLU A 125 5.36 4.81 1.39
N LYS A 126 6.03 4.66 0.24
CA LYS A 126 6.67 5.79 -0.45
C LYS A 126 5.63 6.86 -0.82
N ALA A 127 4.51 6.45 -1.44
CA ALA A 127 3.44 7.37 -1.82
C ALA A 127 2.81 8.07 -0.60
N PHE A 128 2.61 7.35 0.50
CA PHE A 128 2.13 7.94 1.75
C PHE A 128 3.12 8.94 2.33
N ALA A 129 4.42 8.61 2.37
CA ALA A 129 5.46 9.50 2.87
C ALA A 129 5.54 10.79 2.04
N GLU A 130 5.48 10.68 0.71
CA GLU A 130 5.44 11.83 -0.20
C GLU A 130 4.20 12.71 0.04
N ARG A 131 3.03 12.08 0.20
CA ARG A 131 1.78 12.79 0.52
C ARG A 131 1.85 13.52 1.86
N THR A 132 2.33 12.85 2.91
CA THR A 132 2.47 13.46 4.24
C THR A 132 3.46 14.63 4.21
N ALA A 133 4.58 14.49 3.49
CA ALA A 133 5.54 15.58 3.31
C ALA A 133 4.92 16.77 2.55
N ALA A 134 4.13 16.50 1.50
CA ALA A 134 3.39 17.54 0.78
C ALA A 134 2.38 18.26 1.68
N GLU A 135 1.59 17.51 2.46
CA GLU A 135 0.63 18.09 3.40
C GLU A 135 1.31 18.96 4.46
N GLN A 136 2.44 18.51 5.03
CA GLN A 136 3.21 19.31 5.98
C GLN A 136 3.79 20.59 5.38
N ARG A 137 4.19 20.57 4.10
CA ARG A 137 4.62 21.77 3.38
C ARG A 137 3.45 22.74 3.18
N LEU A 138 2.30 22.24 2.73
CA LEU A 138 1.09 23.06 2.56
C LEU A 138 0.65 23.70 3.87
N ARG A 139 0.61 22.94 4.97
CA ARG A 139 0.25 23.47 6.30
C ARG A 139 1.18 24.60 6.74
N ARG A 140 2.49 24.43 6.56
CA ARG A 140 3.47 25.50 6.86
C ARG A 140 3.26 26.71 5.97
N PHE A 141 3.11 26.50 4.67
CA PHE A 141 2.88 27.57 3.72
C PHE A 141 1.63 28.39 4.03
N VAL A 142 0.50 27.74 4.36
CA VAL A 142 -0.73 28.42 4.75
C VAL A 142 -0.55 29.19 6.05
N ALA A 143 0.19 28.65 7.01
CA ALA A 143 0.51 29.36 8.26
C ALA A 143 1.35 30.62 7.99
N ASP A 144 2.40 30.50 7.17
CA ASP A 144 3.30 31.59 6.81
C ASP A 144 2.53 32.69 6.05
N ALA A 145 1.74 32.31 5.04
CA ALA A 145 0.87 33.23 4.30
C ALA A 145 -0.12 33.95 5.22
N SER A 146 -0.72 33.23 6.18
CA SER A 146 -1.64 33.83 7.16
C SER A 146 -0.95 34.85 8.07
N HIS A 147 0.32 34.61 8.43
CA HIS A 147 1.12 35.56 9.20
C HIS A 147 1.49 36.79 8.37
N GLU A 148 1.94 36.60 7.14
CA GLU A 148 2.32 37.69 6.23
C GLU A 148 1.12 38.56 5.82
N LEU A 149 -0.09 37.99 5.71
CA LEU A 149 -1.32 38.75 5.43
C LEU A 149 -1.87 39.48 6.66
N ARG A 150 -1.65 38.98 7.88
CA ARG A 150 -2.19 39.63 9.09
C ARG A 150 -1.63 41.03 9.30
N THR A 151 -0.35 41.22 9.03
CA THR A 151 0.36 42.50 9.21
C THR A 151 -0.19 43.64 8.32
N PRO A 152 -0.32 43.49 6.98
CA PRO A 152 -0.89 44.52 6.13
C PRO A 152 -2.38 44.76 6.47
N VAL A 153 -3.15 43.72 6.77
CA VAL A 153 -4.56 43.86 7.21
C VAL A 153 -4.67 44.68 8.50
N ALA A 154 -3.84 44.39 9.50
CA ALA A 154 -3.82 45.14 10.75
C ALA A 154 -3.38 46.59 10.53
N THR A 155 -2.42 46.81 9.62
CA THR A 155 -1.94 48.15 9.27
C THR A 155 -3.04 48.98 8.60
N ILE A 156 -3.73 48.42 7.61
CA ILE A 156 -4.87 49.06 6.94
C ILE A 156 -5.97 49.38 7.96
N GLY A 157 -6.31 48.42 8.83
CA GLY A 157 -7.28 48.62 9.90
C GLY A 157 -6.88 49.74 10.87
N GLY A 158 -5.60 49.82 11.24
CA GLY A 158 -5.05 50.86 12.10
C GLY A 158 -5.11 52.25 11.47
N TYR A 159 -4.79 52.37 10.19
CA TYR A 159 -4.90 53.63 9.45
C TYR A 159 -6.36 54.07 9.25
N ALA A 160 -7.27 53.13 8.99
CA ALA A 160 -8.71 53.41 8.94
C ALA A 160 -9.26 53.86 10.31
N GLU A 161 -8.80 53.25 11.41
CA GLU A 161 -9.12 53.68 12.77
C GLU A 161 -8.60 55.09 13.07
N LEU A 162 -7.36 55.38 12.69
CA LEU A 162 -6.74 56.70 12.86
C LEU A 162 -7.56 57.79 12.16
N TYR A 163 -7.95 57.53 10.90
CA TYR A 163 -8.82 58.44 10.16
C TYR A 163 -10.18 58.64 10.87
N ARG A 164 -10.83 57.56 11.33
CA ARG A 164 -12.12 57.65 12.04
C ARG A 164 -12.04 58.45 13.35
N ARG A 165 -10.88 58.51 14.00
CA ARG A 165 -10.65 59.27 15.24
C ARG A 165 -10.26 60.74 14.99
N GLY A 166 -10.28 61.20 13.74
CA GLY A 166 -9.92 62.57 13.38
C GLY A 166 -8.41 62.78 13.15
N GLY A 167 -7.61 61.73 13.05
CA GLY A 167 -6.15 61.81 12.86
C GLY A 167 -5.69 62.28 11.46
N ALA A 168 -6.56 62.95 10.70
CA ALA A 168 -6.31 63.45 9.35
C ALA A 168 -6.95 64.85 9.19
N GLU A 169 -6.58 65.77 10.08
CA GLU A 169 -7.16 67.13 10.12
C GLU A 169 -6.76 67.99 8.91
N HIS A 170 -5.64 67.64 8.26
CA HIS A 170 -5.14 68.33 7.08
C HIS A 170 -5.15 67.42 5.84
N PRO A 171 -5.38 67.97 4.63
CA PRO A 171 -5.43 67.21 3.37
C PRO A 171 -4.18 66.35 3.12
N GLU A 172 -3.01 66.82 3.52
CA GLU A 172 -1.73 66.11 3.38
C GLU A 172 -1.64 64.86 4.26
N ASP A 173 -2.30 64.82 5.41
CA ASP A 173 -2.29 63.66 6.31
C ASP A 173 -3.23 62.57 5.80
N LEU A 174 -4.37 62.97 5.23
CA LEU A 174 -5.25 62.06 4.50
C LEU A 174 -4.53 61.42 3.30
N ALA A 175 -3.78 62.22 2.53
CA ALA A 175 -3.01 61.70 1.40
C ALA A 175 -1.97 60.66 1.84
N LYS A 176 -1.26 60.89 2.96
CA LYS A 176 -0.31 59.90 3.53
C LYS A 176 -1.00 58.62 3.98
N ILE A 177 -2.16 58.74 4.65
CA ILE A 177 -2.95 57.58 5.10
C ILE A 177 -3.39 56.73 3.90
N LEU A 178 -3.95 57.35 2.87
CA LEU A 178 -4.40 56.66 1.66
C LEU A 178 -3.26 55.99 0.92
N ALA A 179 -2.13 56.69 0.72
CA ALA A 179 -0.93 56.11 0.09
C ALA A 179 -0.40 54.90 0.86
N ARG A 180 -0.49 54.92 2.20
CA ARG A 180 -0.05 53.80 3.02
C ARG A 180 -1.00 52.60 2.94
N ILE A 181 -2.31 52.84 2.93
CA ILE A 181 -3.33 51.80 2.70
C ILE A 181 -3.13 51.15 1.32
N GLU A 182 -2.93 51.97 0.28
CA GLU A 182 -2.68 51.49 -1.09
C GLU A 182 -1.43 50.61 -1.16
N SER A 183 -0.33 51.03 -0.53
CA SER A 183 0.90 50.24 -0.47
C SER A 183 0.71 48.87 0.20
N GLU A 184 -0.03 48.79 1.30
CA GLU A 184 -0.29 47.52 1.98
C GLU A 184 -1.30 46.65 1.20
N ALA A 185 -2.27 47.26 0.52
CA ALA A 185 -3.19 46.56 -0.38
C ALA A 185 -2.47 45.94 -1.58
N TRP A 186 -1.55 46.70 -2.19
CA TRP A 186 -0.70 46.23 -3.27
C TRP A 186 0.20 45.06 -2.80
N ARG A 187 0.78 45.16 -1.59
CA ARG A 187 1.58 44.08 -0.99
C ARG A 187 0.77 42.80 -0.77
N MET A 188 -0.48 42.91 -0.32
CA MET A 188 -1.39 41.76 -0.22
C MET A 188 -1.69 41.15 -1.60
N GLY A 189 -1.87 41.97 -2.62
CA GLY A 189 -2.10 41.52 -4.00
C GLY A 189 -0.95 40.64 -4.51
N VAL A 190 0.30 41.10 -4.36
CA VAL A 190 1.48 40.32 -4.73
C VAL A 190 1.54 39.00 -3.97
N LEU A 191 1.27 39.01 -2.66
CA LEU A 191 1.30 37.79 -1.87
C LEU A 191 0.27 36.79 -2.38
N VAL A 192 -0.96 37.22 -2.67
CA VAL A 192 -2.02 36.37 -3.24
C VAL A 192 -1.63 35.82 -4.61
N ASP A 193 -1.02 36.62 -5.48
CA ASP A 193 -0.53 36.16 -6.78
C ASP A 193 0.55 35.07 -6.64
N GLU A 194 1.45 35.22 -5.66
CA GLU A 194 2.44 34.20 -5.30
C GLU A 194 1.77 32.92 -4.78
N LEU A 195 0.70 33.03 -3.96
CA LEU A 195 -0.07 31.86 -3.51
C LEU A 195 -0.74 31.13 -4.67
N LEU A 196 -1.35 31.86 -5.60
CA LEU A 196 -2.01 31.30 -6.77
C LEU A 196 -1.02 30.65 -7.75
N LEU A 197 0.16 31.25 -7.91
CA LEU A 197 1.23 30.67 -8.72
C LEU A 197 1.70 29.35 -8.12
N LEU A 198 1.95 29.29 -6.82
CA LEU A 198 2.38 28.05 -6.17
C LEU A 198 1.31 26.95 -6.30
N ALA A 199 0.04 27.27 -6.07
CA ALA A 199 -1.06 26.32 -6.22
C ALA A 199 -1.12 25.73 -7.64
N ARG A 200 -0.91 26.56 -8.68
CA ARG A 200 -0.87 26.09 -10.08
C ARG A 200 0.32 25.19 -10.38
N LEU A 201 1.47 25.42 -9.73
CA LEU A 201 2.65 24.57 -9.88
C LEU A 201 2.45 23.20 -9.19
N ASP A 202 1.74 23.16 -8.06
CA ASP A 202 1.42 21.93 -7.32
C ASP A 202 0.39 21.03 -8.05
N GLU A 203 -0.45 21.58 -8.94
CA GLU A 203 -1.38 20.81 -9.77
C GLU A 203 -0.68 19.89 -10.80
N GLY A 204 0.65 19.96 -10.92
CA GLY A 204 1.42 19.05 -11.79
C GLY A 204 1.16 19.25 -13.28
N ARG A 205 0.60 20.40 -13.68
CA ARG A 205 0.43 20.73 -15.10
C ARG A 205 1.83 20.80 -15.74
N PRO A 206 2.08 20.11 -16.87
CA PRO A 206 3.35 20.20 -17.54
C PRO A 206 3.62 21.65 -17.95
N LEU A 207 4.80 22.16 -17.59
CA LEU A 207 5.22 23.51 -17.97
C LEU A 207 5.26 23.62 -19.50
N GLU A 208 4.61 24.64 -20.05
CA GLU A 208 4.76 24.99 -21.46
C GLU A 208 6.19 25.48 -21.69
N ARG A 209 6.95 24.72 -22.50
CA ARG A 209 8.33 25.07 -22.85
C ARG A 209 8.35 25.57 -24.29
N ALA A 210 8.70 26.84 -24.46
CA ALA A 210 8.90 27.46 -25.76
C ALA A 210 10.24 28.23 -25.77
N PRO A 211 10.91 28.35 -26.93
CA PRO A 211 12.02 29.29 -27.08
C PRO A 211 11.54 30.72 -26.78
N VAL A 212 12.31 31.47 -26.00
CA VAL A 212 12.03 32.86 -25.64
C VAL A 212 13.29 33.72 -25.82
N ASP A 213 13.12 34.97 -26.23
CA ASP A 213 14.22 35.93 -26.30
C ASP A 213 14.54 36.46 -24.90
N LEU A 214 15.69 36.08 -24.37
CA LEU A 214 16.13 36.50 -23.04
C LEU A 214 16.43 38.01 -22.96
N ALA A 215 16.79 38.64 -24.08
CA ALA A 215 17.05 40.08 -24.11
C ALA A 215 15.74 40.87 -23.96
N GLU A 216 14.66 40.41 -24.60
CA GLU A 216 13.32 40.99 -24.47
C GLU A 216 12.79 40.84 -23.04
N VAL A 217 12.86 39.64 -22.47
CA VAL A 217 12.44 39.37 -21.10
C VAL A 217 13.23 40.23 -20.09
N ALA A 218 14.53 40.39 -20.31
CA ALA A 218 15.38 41.18 -19.43
C ALA A 218 15.09 42.70 -19.57
N ALA A 219 14.79 43.18 -20.78
CA ALA A 219 14.37 44.55 -21.00
C ALA A 219 13.03 44.87 -20.30
N ASP A 220 12.04 43.97 -20.41
CA ASP A 220 10.76 44.09 -19.73
C ASP A 220 10.92 44.13 -18.20
N ALA A 221 11.77 43.26 -17.65
CA ALA A 221 12.07 43.22 -16.22
C ALA A 221 12.72 44.52 -15.73
N VAL A 222 13.66 45.10 -16.50
CA VAL A 222 14.29 46.38 -16.19
C VAL A 222 13.27 47.53 -16.25
N ALA A 223 12.41 47.57 -17.27
CA ALA A 223 11.37 48.59 -17.39
C ALA A 223 10.38 48.54 -16.21
N ALA A 224 9.94 47.34 -15.81
CA ALA A 224 9.07 47.16 -14.66
C ALA A 224 9.73 47.58 -13.34
N ALA A 225 11.04 47.32 -13.18
CA ALA A 225 11.79 47.73 -11.99
C ALA A 225 11.96 49.25 -11.90
N GLN A 226 12.26 49.91 -13.03
CA GLN A 226 12.38 51.38 -13.11
C GLN A 226 11.05 52.08 -12.80
N ALA A 227 9.92 51.51 -13.22
CA ALA A 227 8.60 52.07 -12.91
C ALA A 227 8.22 52.00 -11.42
N ARG A 228 8.83 51.08 -10.66
CA ARG A 228 8.54 50.87 -9.22
C ARG A 228 9.46 51.65 -8.30
N ASP A 229 10.68 51.95 -8.74
CA ASP A 229 11.66 52.72 -7.98
C ASP A 229 12.53 53.55 -8.94
N ASP A 230 12.13 54.81 -9.13
CA ASP A 230 12.80 55.77 -10.00
C ASP A 230 14.13 56.28 -9.43
N ARG A 231 14.43 55.96 -8.16
CA ARG A 231 15.68 56.36 -7.48
C ARG A 231 16.82 55.37 -7.68
N ARG A 232 16.54 54.16 -8.18
CA ARG A 232 17.55 53.14 -8.46
C ARG A 232 17.86 53.05 -9.95
N THR A 233 19.14 53.07 -10.28
CA THR A 233 19.61 52.86 -11.66
C THR A 233 19.66 51.37 -11.98
N TRP A 234 18.90 50.97 -13.00
CA TRP A 234 18.88 49.61 -13.54
C TRP A 234 19.42 49.64 -14.98
N SER A 235 20.46 48.86 -15.28
CA SER A 235 21.04 48.76 -16.62
C SER A 235 21.08 47.32 -17.12
N LEU A 236 20.69 47.12 -18.39
CA LEU A 236 20.88 45.86 -19.10
C LEU A 236 22.21 45.92 -19.86
N HIS A 237 23.11 44.98 -19.59
CA HIS A 237 24.34 44.79 -20.37
C HIS A 237 24.11 43.59 -21.30
N ALA A 238 23.89 43.88 -22.59
CA ALA A 238 23.78 42.88 -23.64
C ALA A 238 25.18 42.50 -24.18
#